data_AF-A0A537ZU23-F1
#
_entry.id   AF-A0A537ZU23-F1
#
_cell.length_a   1.000
_cell.length_b   1.000
_cell.length_c   1.000
_cell.angle_alpha   90.00
_cell.angle_beta   90.00
_cell.angle_gamma   90.00
#
_symmetry.space_group_name_H-M   'P 1'
#
loop_
_entity.id
_entity.type
_entity.pdbx_description
1 polymer ?
#
loop_
_entity_poly.entity_id
_entity_poly.type
_entity_poly.pdbx_seq_one_letter_code
_entity_poly.pdbx_strand_id
1 'polypeptide(L)'
;MLGHWLQDLESLEAISQDDDAKRIFLRMAAISQTGQMSTFLSELAEDGDLDDETKGTLAELANDNTFLLAVEDYLQRTQRLH
;
A
#
# COMPACT_ATOMS: atom_id res chain seq x y z
N MET A 1 -6.78 1.03 13.83
CA MET A 1 -7.01 -0.43 13.82
C MET A 1 -6.17 -1.00 12.68
N LEU A 2 -4.86 -1.20 12.89
CA LEU A 2 -3.93 -1.61 11.84
C LEU A 2 -3.44 -3.08 12.00
N GLY A 3 -3.80 -3.73 13.11
CA GLY A 3 -3.32 -5.09 13.41
C GLY A 3 -3.97 -6.22 12.61
N HIS A 4 -5.06 -5.97 11.86
CA HIS A 4 -5.72 -7.02 11.07
C HIS A 4 -5.04 -7.27 9.72
N TRP A 5 -4.56 -6.21 9.04
CA TRP A 5 -3.93 -6.32 7.73
C TRP A 5 -2.56 -7.00 7.78
N LEU A 6 -1.77 -6.75 8.83
CA LEU A 6 -0.43 -7.32 8.99
C LEU A 6 -0.44 -8.85 9.20
N GLN A 7 -1.57 -9.43 9.59
CA GLN A 7 -1.69 -10.87 9.87
C GLN A 7 -2.53 -11.63 8.85
N ASP A 8 -3.13 -10.93 7.89
CA ASP A 8 -4.02 -11.58 6.94
C ASP A 8 -3.31 -11.91 5.62
N LEU A 9 -2.83 -13.15 5.53
CA LEU A 9 -2.25 -13.72 4.32
C LEU A 9 -3.23 -13.62 3.13
N GLU A 10 -4.54 -13.66 3.38
CA GLU A 10 -5.57 -13.50 2.34
C GLU A 10 -5.50 -12.11 1.70
N SER A 11 -5.34 -11.06 2.51
CA SER A 11 -5.14 -9.69 2.03
C SER A 11 -3.85 -9.54 1.20
N LEU A 12 -2.75 -10.15 1.63
CA LEU A 12 -1.48 -10.12 0.87
C LEU A 12 -1.60 -10.86 -0.47
N GLU A 13 -2.26 -12.01 -0.48
CA GLU A 13 -2.50 -12.78 -1.69
C GLU A 13 -3.43 -12.03 -2.65
N ALA A 14 -4.52 -11.44 -2.15
CA ALA A 14 -5.43 -10.62 -2.94
C ALA A 14 -4.70 -9.44 -3.61
N ILE A 15 -3.83 -8.74 -2.87
CA ILE A 15 -2.96 -7.70 -3.43
C ILE A 15 -2.06 -8.30 -4.52
N SER A 16 -1.45 -9.46 -4.30
CA SER A 16 -0.53 -10.07 -5.28
C SER A 16 -1.20 -10.49 -6.59
N GLN A 17 -2.51 -10.80 -6.56
CA GLN A 17 -3.29 -11.18 -7.72
C GLN A 17 -3.80 -9.98 -8.54
N ASP A 18 -3.76 -8.77 -7.98
CA ASP A 18 -4.17 -7.53 -8.63
C ASP A 18 -2.94 -6.69 -9.04
N ASP A 19 -2.72 -6.55 -10.35
CA ASP A 19 -1.57 -5.81 -10.90
C ASP A 19 -1.59 -4.31 -10.56
N ASP A 20 -2.75 -3.70 -10.48
CA ASP A 20 -2.90 -2.29 -10.15
C ASP A 20 -2.66 -2.08 -8.66
N ALA A 21 -3.22 -2.95 -7.82
CA ALA A 21 -2.98 -2.92 -6.37
C ALA A 21 -1.49 -3.10 -6.05
N LYS A 22 -0.81 -4.09 -6.67
CA LYS A 22 0.65 -4.29 -6.51
C LYS A 22 1.42 -3.01 -6.79
N ARG A 23 1.11 -2.36 -7.91
CA ARG A 23 1.83 -1.15 -8.33
C ARG A 23 1.64 -0.01 -7.34
N ILE A 24 0.44 0.17 -6.82
CA ILE A 24 0.13 1.19 -5.82
C ILE A 24 0.88 0.90 -4.52
N PHE A 25 0.78 -0.32 -3.99
CA PHE A 25 1.43 -0.67 -2.72
C PHE A 25 2.96 -0.64 -2.79
N LEU A 26 3.57 -1.12 -3.89
CA LEU A 26 5.02 -1.01 -4.09
C LEU A 26 5.48 0.45 -4.19
N ARG A 27 4.68 1.30 -4.85
CA ARG A 27 4.95 2.74 -4.92
C ARG A 27 4.87 3.37 -3.52
N MET A 28 3.84 3.03 -2.74
CA MET A 28 3.70 3.53 -1.36
C MET A 28 4.84 3.05 -0.46
N ALA A 29 5.26 1.78 -0.56
CA ALA A 29 6.41 1.24 0.18
C ALA A 29 7.71 1.98 -0.16
N ALA A 30 7.97 2.23 -1.44
CA ALA A 30 9.13 3.01 -1.88
C ALA A 30 9.11 4.45 -1.36
N ILE A 31 7.96 5.12 -1.43
CA ILE A 31 7.77 6.50 -0.93
C ILE A 31 7.91 6.57 0.60
N SER A 32 7.43 5.55 1.31
CA SER A 32 7.60 5.45 2.77
C SER A 32 9.09 5.39 3.14
N GLN A 33 9.88 4.58 2.43
CA GLN A 33 11.32 4.46 2.65
C GLN A 33 12.11 5.73 2.34
N THR A 34 11.66 6.55 1.37
CA THR A 34 12.32 7.84 1.06
C THR A 34 11.86 8.99 1.96
N GLY A 35 10.90 8.76 2.87
CA GLY A 35 10.34 9.77 3.76
C GLY A 35 9.45 10.79 3.04
N GLN A 36 9.00 10.49 1.82
CA GLN A 36 8.20 11.40 1.00
C GLN A 36 6.68 11.16 1.11
N MET A 37 6.25 10.37 2.11
CA MET A 37 4.84 9.99 2.28
C MET A 37 3.92 11.19 2.50
N SER A 38 4.39 12.24 3.21
CA SER A 38 3.61 13.47 3.40
C SER A 38 3.30 14.19 2.08
N THR A 39 4.26 14.19 1.14
CA THR A 39 4.08 14.77 -0.19
C THR A 39 3.09 13.96 -1.00
N PHE A 40 3.22 12.63 -1.00
CA PHE A 40 2.27 11.75 -1.67
C PHE A 40 0.84 11.93 -1.16
N LEU A 41 0.65 12.03 0.16
CA LEU A 41 -0.69 12.25 0.73
C LEU A 41 -1.26 13.63 0.38
N SER A 42 -0.40 14.63 0.22
CA SER A 42 -0.83 15.96 -0.21
C SER A 42 -1.28 15.95 -1.68
N GLU A 43 -0.51 15.29 -2.56
CA GLU A 43 -0.89 15.08 -3.97
C GLU A 43 -2.19 14.27 -4.09
N LEU A 44 -2.33 13.21 -3.28
CA LEU A 44 -3.54 12.38 -3.25
C LEU A 44 -4.77 13.16 -2.78
N ALA A 45 -4.62 14.07 -1.82
CA ALA A 45 -5.71 14.91 -1.35
C ALA A 45 -6.23 15.85 -2.46
N GLU A 46 -5.35 16.34 -3.32
CA GLU A 46 -5.68 17.23 -4.45
C GLU A 46 -6.19 16.48 -5.69
N ASP A 47 -6.06 15.14 -5.73
CA ASP A 47 -6.53 14.32 -6.85
C ASP A 47 -8.06 14.33 -6.96
N GLY A 48 -8.61 14.95 -8.02
CA GLY A 48 -10.05 15.08 -8.23
C GLY A 48 -10.73 13.81 -8.74
N ASP A 49 -9.98 12.79 -9.14
CA ASP A 49 -10.51 11.56 -9.74
C ASP A 49 -10.87 10.52 -8.66
N LEU A 50 -10.35 10.67 -7.45
CA LEU A 50 -10.61 9.78 -6.32
C LEU A 50 -11.64 10.38 -5.36
N ASP A 51 -12.58 9.55 -4.91
CA ASP A 51 -13.51 9.92 -3.85
C ASP A 51 -12.81 9.97 -2.47
N ASP A 52 -13.45 10.67 -1.53
CA ASP A 52 -12.92 10.87 -0.18
C ASP A 52 -12.75 9.56 0.62
N GLU A 53 -13.56 8.53 0.31
CA GLU A 53 -13.47 7.22 0.96
C GLU A 53 -12.20 6.48 0.54
N THR A 54 -11.91 6.49 -0.77
CA THR A 54 -10.71 5.92 -1.36
C THR A 54 -9.46 6.65 -0.86
N LYS A 55 -9.49 7.98 -0.82
CA LYS A 55 -8.40 8.80 -0.26
C LYS A 55 -8.16 8.50 1.21
N GLY A 56 -9.22 8.37 2.01
CA GLY A 56 -9.14 8.03 3.42
C GLY A 56 -8.47 6.67 3.64
N THR A 57 -8.89 5.66 2.87
CA THR A 57 -8.32 4.31 2.93
C THR A 57 -6.82 4.31 2.57
N LEU A 58 -6.44 5.00 1.50
CA LEU A 58 -5.03 5.14 1.10
C LEU A 58 -4.21 5.90 2.14
N ALA A 59 -4.78 6.91 2.80
CA ALA A 59 -4.11 7.64 3.88
C ALA A 59 -3.89 6.79 5.14
N GLU A 60 -4.84 5.91 5.47
CA GLU A 60 -4.66 4.94 6.56
C GLU A 60 -3.54 3.94 6.23
N LEU A 61 -3.53 3.39 5.02
CA LEU A 61 -2.50 2.46 4.55
C LEU A 61 -1.11 3.11 4.48
N ALA A 62 -1.04 4.37 4.05
CA ALA A 62 0.19 5.15 3.99
C ALA A 62 0.83 5.37 5.37
N ASN A 63 0.02 5.43 6.43
CA ASN A 63 0.52 5.58 7.81
C ASN A 63 0.96 4.25 8.43
N ASP A 64 0.71 3.11 7.78
CA ASP A 64 1.15 1.81 8.25
C ASP A 64 2.42 1.33 7.53
N ASN A 65 3.56 1.84 7.99
CA ASN A 65 4.87 1.40 7.48
C ASN A 65 5.11 -0.09 7.66
N THR A 66 4.57 -0.72 8.70
CA THR A 66 4.79 -2.15 8.95
C THR A 66 4.09 -2.98 7.88
N PHE A 67 2.87 -2.57 7.54
CA PHE A 67 2.11 -3.19 6.46
C PHE A 67 2.77 -3.00 5.10
N LEU A 68 3.20 -1.78 4.76
CA LEU A 68 3.87 -1.50 3.48
C LEU A 68 5.14 -2.35 3.29
N LEU A 69 5.94 -2.52 4.35
CA LEU A 69 7.11 -3.39 4.32
C LEU A 69 6.74 -4.88 4.18
N ALA A 70 5.67 -5.32 4.83
CA ALA A 70 5.18 -6.69 4.71
C ALA A 70 4.68 -7.01 3.30
N VAL A 71 3.94 -6.09 2.67
CA VAL A 71 3.48 -6.22 1.28
C VAL A 71 4.67 -6.27 0.32
N GLU A 72 5.65 -5.37 0.48
CA GLU A 72 6.85 -5.37 -0.35
C GLU A 72 7.62 -6.70 -0.24
N ASP A 73 7.86 -7.18 0.98
CA ASP A 73 8.56 -8.46 1.20
C ASP A 73 7.76 -9.65 0.64
N TYR A 74 6.43 -9.65 0.81
CA TYR A 74 5.56 -10.69 0.25
C TYR A 74 5.65 -10.73 -1.27
N LEU A 75 5.45 -9.59 -1.94
CA LEU A 75 5.48 -9.48 -3.39
C LEU A 75 6.85 -9.86 -3.96
N GLN A 76 7.94 -9.42 -3.34
CA GLN A 76 9.30 -9.80 -3.77
C GLN A 76 9.55 -11.31 -3.68
N ARG A 77 8.97 -11.98 -2.68
CA ARG A 77 9.10 -13.43 -2.49
C ARG A 77 8.20 -14.23 -3.43
N THR A 78 6.96 -13.80 -3.64
CA THR A 78 6.00 -14.52 -4.48
C THR A 78 6.22 -14.30 -5.98
N GLN A 79 6.81 -13.16 -6.39
CA GLN A 79 7.21 -12.94 -7.79
C GLN A 79 8.27 -13.94 -8.30
N ARG A 80 8.95 -14.67 -7.40
CA ARG A 80 9.88 -15.76 -7.76
C ARG A 80 9.20 -17.13 -7.87
N LEU A 81 7.97 -17.25 -7.36
CA LEU A 81 7.24 -18.51 -7.21
C LEU A 81 6.05 -18.64 -8.18
N HIS A 82 5.62 -17.54 -8.80
CA HIS A 82 4.58 -17.48 -9.83
C HIS A 82 5.21 -17.25 -11.22
#